data_AF-A0A7C8DS84-F1
#
_entry.id   AF-A0A7C8DS84-F1
#
_cell.length_a   1.000
_cell.length_b   1.000
_cell.length_c   1.000
_cell.angle_alpha   90.00
_cell.angle_beta   90.00
_cell.angle_gamma   90.00
#
_symmetry.space_group_name_H-M   'P 1'
#
loop_
_entity.id
_entity.type
_entity.pdbx_description
1 polymer ?
#
loop_
_entity_poly.entity_id
_entity_poly.type
_entity_poly.pdbx_seq_one_letter_code
_entity_poly.pdbx_strand_id
1 'polypeptide(L)'
;MIPLAITLHVLSAVIWVGGMFFAYLILRPIAAIQFEPPQRLTLWSNVFSKFFPWVWAAVALLLGTGFWLIFNQFGGMQNVGAHIHVMMSMGIIMSLIFMHLFFGPSRRLTQAVIEHNWEVAGENLA
;
A
#
# COMPACT_ATOMS: atom_id res chain seq x y z
N MET A 1 26.95 3.64 -3.19
CA MET A 1 25.90 3.36 -2.17
C MET A 1 24.70 4.30 -2.29
N ILE A 2 24.89 5.63 -2.32
CA ILE A 2 23.79 6.61 -2.41
C ILE A 2 22.87 6.42 -3.64
N PRO A 3 23.37 6.19 -4.87
CA PRO A 3 22.50 6.02 -6.03
C PRO A 3 21.57 4.80 -5.90
N LEU A 4 22.06 3.71 -5.30
CA LEU A 4 21.27 2.52 -5.06
C LEU A 4 20.13 2.78 -4.08
N ALA A 5 20.41 3.50 -2.97
CA ALA A 5 19.39 3.87 -2.00
C ALA A 5 18.30 4.73 -2.62
N ILE A 6 18.67 5.73 -3.44
CA ILE A 6 17.71 6.58 -4.16
C ILE A 6 16.86 5.75 -5.14
N THR A 7 17.48 4.89 -5.94
CA THR A 7 16.76 4.04 -6.90
C THR A 7 15.77 3.13 -6.18
N LEU A 8 16.18 2.46 -5.10
CA LEU A 8 15.28 1.61 -4.30
C LEU A 8 14.15 2.41 -3.65
N HIS A 9 14.44 3.62 -3.17
CA HIS A 9 13.44 4.50 -2.57
C HIS A 9 12.36 4.90 -3.58
N VAL A 10 12.78 5.37 -4.76
CA VAL A 10 11.87 5.80 -5.82
C VAL A 10 11.07 4.62 -6.39
N LEU A 11 11.71 3.48 -6.64
CA LEU A 11 11.01 2.28 -7.10
C LEU A 11 9.96 1.81 -6.09
N SER A 12 10.27 1.84 -4.80
CA SER A 12 9.33 1.50 -3.73
C SER A 12 8.13 2.45 -3.71
N ALA A 13 8.38 3.76 -3.88
CA ALA A 13 7.31 4.75 -4.02
C ALA A 13 6.44 4.52 -5.26
N VAL A 14 7.04 4.22 -6.41
CA VAL A 14 6.31 3.95 -7.66
C VAL A 14 5.45 2.70 -7.54
N ILE A 15 6.00 1.60 -7.02
CA ILE A 15 5.26 0.34 -6.85
C ILE A 15 4.07 0.54 -5.92
N TRP A 16 4.28 1.20 -4.79
CA TRP A 16 3.22 1.36 -3.80
C TRP A 16 2.19 2.41 -4.24
N VAL A 17 2.60 3.65 -4.52
CA VAL A 17 1.68 4.73 -4.88
C VAL A 17 1.04 4.49 -6.25
N GLY A 18 1.82 4.06 -7.24
CA GLY A 18 1.31 3.69 -8.57
C GLY A 18 0.38 2.48 -8.53
N GLY A 19 0.69 1.48 -7.67
CA GLY A 19 -0.18 0.35 -7.43
C GLY A 19 -1.53 0.75 -6.82
N MET A 20 -1.53 1.67 -5.85
CA MET A 20 -2.76 2.21 -5.25
C MET A 20 -3.59 3.00 -6.27
N PHE A 21 -2.94 3.82 -7.10
CA PHE A 21 -3.59 4.53 -8.21
C PHE A 21 -4.30 3.53 -9.14
N PHE A 22 -3.58 2.51 -9.61
CA PHE A 22 -4.15 1.49 -10.49
C PHE A 22 -5.29 0.72 -9.82
N ALA A 23 -5.11 0.26 -8.59
CA ALA A 23 -6.10 -0.52 -7.87
C ALA A 23 -7.40 0.27 -7.67
N TYR A 24 -7.31 1.53 -7.22
CA TYR A 24 -8.48 2.31 -6.87
C TYR A 24 -9.18 2.95 -8.06
N LEU A 25 -8.43 3.56 -8.98
CA LEU A 25 -8.99 4.35 -10.07
C LEU A 25 -9.27 3.55 -11.34
N ILE A 26 -8.58 2.43 -11.54
CA ILE A 26 -8.71 1.63 -12.77
C ILE A 26 -9.37 0.29 -12.48
N LEU A 27 -8.78 -0.51 -11.59
CA LEU A 27 -9.26 -1.88 -11.34
C LEU A 27 -10.63 -1.89 -10.63
N ARG A 28 -10.83 -1.07 -9.58
CA ARG A 28 -12.10 -1.00 -8.83
C ARG A 28 -13.31 -0.72 -9.70
N PRO A 29 -13.34 0.35 -10.53
CA PRO A 29 -14.51 0.64 -11.36
C PRO A 29 -14.74 -0.43 -12.43
N ILE A 30 -13.69 -0.91 -13.09
CA ILE A 30 -13.83 -1.96 -14.11
C ILE A 30 -14.35 -3.25 -13.50
N ALA A 31 -13.84 -3.66 -12.34
CA ALA A 31 -14.34 -4.83 -11.64
C ALA A 31 -15.79 -4.67 -11.15
N ALA A 32 -16.21 -3.43 -10.84
CA ALA A 32 -17.59 -3.14 -10.46
C ALA A 32 -18.57 -3.23 -11.63
N ILE A 33 -18.13 -2.92 -12.85
CA ILE A 33 -18.94 -3.00 -14.07
C ILE A 33 -19.00 -4.42 -14.63
N GLN A 34 -17.88 -5.13 -14.61
CA GLN A 34 -17.73 -6.41 -15.33
C GLN A 34 -18.15 -7.65 -14.51
N PHE A 35 -18.15 -7.56 -13.18
CA PHE A 35 -18.36 -8.72 -12.32
C PHE A 35 -19.51 -8.53 -11.36
N GLU A 36 -20.29 -9.61 -11.17
CA GLU A 36 -21.27 -9.73 -10.11
C GLU A 36 -20.60 -9.70 -8.72
N PRO A 37 -21.33 -9.37 -7.65
CA PRO A 37 -20.74 -9.20 -6.32
C PRO A 37 -19.85 -10.36 -5.86
N PRO A 38 -20.23 -11.65 -5.98
CA PRO A 38 -19.38 -12.76 -5.54
C PRO A 38 -18.04 -12.86 -6.28
N GLN A 39 -18.07 -12.67 -7.60
CA GLN A 39 -16.89 -12.73 -8.46
C GLN A 39 -15.96 -11.55 -8.18
N ARG A 40 -16.53 -10.35 -8.02
CA ARG A 40 -15.81 -9.13 -7.67
C ARG A 40 -15.11 -9.23 -6.31
N LEU A 41 -15.80 -9.76 -5.30
CA LEU A 41 -15.26 -9.94 -3.95
C LEU A 41 -14.11 -10.96 -3.94
N THR A 42 -14.27 -12.04 -4.68
CA THR A 42 -13.22 -13.06 -4.86
C THR A 42 -12.00 -12.50 -5.58
N LEU A 43 -12.20 -11.71 -6.63
CA LEU A 43 -11.13 -11.02 -7.35
C LEU A 43 -10.33 -10.13 -6.38
N TRP A 44 -11.01 -9.28 -5.61
CA TRP A 44 -10.36 -8.37 -4.66
C TRP A 44 -9.61 -9.09 -3.55
N SER A 45 -10.18 -10.15 -2.98
CA SER A 45 -9.49 -11.00 -2.00
C SER A 45 -8.17 -11.56 -2.57
N ASN A 46 -8.19 -12.03 -3.82
CA ASN A 46 -7.00 -12.55 -4.50
C ASN A 46 -5.98 -11.47 -4.89
N VAL A 47 -6.45 -10.28 -5.28
CA VAL A 47 -5.57 -9.15 -5.57
C VAL A 47 -4.87 -8.69 -4.29
N PHE A 48 -5.60 -8.53 -3.19
CA PHE A 48 -5.02 -8.12 -1.91
C PHE A 48 -4.00 -9.13 -1.38
N SER A 49 -4.29 -10.43 -1.48
CA SER A 49 -3.37 -11.47 -1.01
C SER A 49 -2.01 -11.45 -1.74
N LYS A 50 -2.00 -11.07 -3.02
CA LYS A 50 -0.77 -10.94 -3.82
C LYS A 50 -0.13 -9.56 -3.70
N PHE A 51 -0.92 -8.49 -3.62
CA PHE A 51 -0.42 -7.11 -3.62
C PHE A 51 0.18 -6.71 -2.27
N PHE A 52 -0.41 -7.13 -1.16
CA PHE A 52 0.01 -6.69 0.17
C PHE A 52 1.43 -7.10 0.59
N PRO A 53 1.95 -8.30 0.26
CA PRO A 53 3.38 -8.61 0.46
C PRO A 53 4.33 -7.63 -0.25
N TRP A 54 3.98 -7.20 -1.47
CA TRP A 54 4.75 -6.19 -2.20
C TRP A 54 4.67 -4.81 -1.54
N VAL A 55 3.50 -4.43 -1.03
CA VAL A 55 3.34 -3.18 -0.26
C VAL A 55 4.19 -3.22 1.01
N TRP A 56 4.21 -4.32 1.75
CA TRP A 56 5.08 -4.48 2.92
C TRP A 56 6.56 -4.30 2.58
N ALA A 57 7.02 -4.94 1.50
CA ALA A 57 8.39 -4.76 1.02
C ALA A 57 8.69 -3.31 0.63
N ALA A 58 7.76 -2.66 -0.09
CA ALA A 58 7.88 -1.26 -0.50
C ALA A 58 7.92 -0.32 0.71
N VAL A 59 7.05 -0.49 1.71
CA VAL A 59 7.05 0.28 2.97
C VAL A 59 8.38 0.16 3.69
N ALA A 60 8.86 -1.07 3.88
CA ALA A 60 10.12 -1.32 4.58
C ALA A 60 11.31 -0.69 3.84
N LEU A 61 11.37 -0.81 2.52
CA LEU A 61 12.41 -0.20 1.70
C LEU A 61 12.31 1.33 1.69
N LEU A 62 11.12 1.91 1.58
CA LEU A 62 10.90 3.36 1.61
C LEU A 62 11.40 3.97 2.91
N LEU A 63 10.98 3.42 4.05
CA LEU A 63 11.39 3.92 5.36
C LEU A 63 12.89 3.68 5.58
N GLY A 64 13.39 2.48 5.31
CA GLY A 64 14.80 2.13 5.50
C GLY A 64 15.73 3.00 4.66
N THR A 65 15.45 3.15 3.37
CA THR A 65 16.25 4.01 2.48
C THR A 65 16.07 5.49 2.78
N GLY A 66 14.86 5.93 3.15
CA GLY A 66 14.58 7.32 3.51
C GLY A 66 15.37 7.77 4.74
N PHE A 67 15.30 7.02 5.84
CA PHE A 67 16.09 7.32 7.04
C PHE A 67 17.59 7.21 6.75
N TRP A 68 18.03 6.20 5.99
CA TRP A 68 19.44 6.06 5.63
C TRP A 68 19.95 7.30 4.87
N LEU A 69 19.17 7.84 3.92
CA LEU A 69 19.53 9.07 3.21
C LEU A 69 19.56 10.28 4.15
N ILE A 70 18.59 10.45 5.04
CA ILE A 70 18.56 11.55 6.02
C ILE A 70 19.84 11.56 6.87
N PHE A 71 20.25 10.42 7.42
CA PHE A 71 21.42 10.35 8.29
C PHE A 71 22.75 10.41 7.53
N ASN A 72 22.88 9.69 6.40
CA ASN A 72 24.17 9.56 5.71
C ASN A 72 24.43 10.63 4.64
N GLN A 73 23.38 11.19 4.01
CA GLN A 73 23.53 12.18 2.96
C GLN A 73 23.26 13.60 3.46
N PHE A 74 22.23 13.78 4.29
CA PHE A 74 21.83 15.10 4.77
C PHE A 74 22.41 15.45 6.15
N GLY A 75 23.11 14.53 6.80
CA GLY A 75 23.76 14.79 8.10
C GLY A 75 22.77 14.95 9.25
N GLY A 76 21.59 14.34 9.16
CA GLY A 76 20.60 14.29 10.24
C GLY A 76 19.36 15.16 10.01
N MET A 77 18.35 14.95 10.87
CA MET A 77 17.01 15.54 10.72
C MET A 77 16.97 17.07 10.87
N GLN A 78 18.01 17.67 11.45
CA GLN A 78 18.11 19.13 11.61
C GLN A 78 18.53 19.85 10.33
N ASN A 79 19.12 19.12 9.38
CA ASN A 79 19.71 19.67 8.15
C ASN A 79 18.86 19.44 6.90
N VAL A 80 17.70 18.78 7.04
CA VAL A 80 16.78 18.51 5.92
C VAL A 80 15.73 19.62 5.81
N GLY A 81 15.40 19.99 4.56
CA GLY A 81 14.38 21.01 4.30
C GLY A 81 12.97 20.54 4.66
N ALA A 82 12.05 21.50 4.85
CA ALA A 82 10.66 21.24 5.22
C ALA A 82 9.93 20.24 4.29
N HIS A 83 10.27 20.21 3.00
CA HIS A 83 9.71 19.27 2.03
C HIS A 83 9.99 17.79 2.39
N ILE A 84 11.16 17.48 2.96
CA ILE A 84 11.51 16.11 3.40
C ILE A 84 10.69 15.73 4.63
N HIS A 85 10.47 16.67 5.56
CA HIS A 85 9.58 16.42 6.69
C HIS A 85 8.16 16.11 6.22
N VAL A 86 7.60 16.89 5.29
CA VAL A 86 6.27 16.63 4.74
C VAL A 86 6.21 15.27 4.03
N MET A 87 7.21 14.94 3.21
CA MET A 87 7.31 13.63 2.54
C MET A 87 7.36 12.48 3.55
N MET A 88 8.15 12.62 4.62
CA MET A 88 8.27 11.63 5.69
C MET A 88 6.95 11.46 6.45
N SER A 89 6.34 12.56 6.88
CA SER A 89 5.04 12.54 7.57
C SER A 89 3.97 11.86 6.73
N MET A 90 3.91 12.17 5.44
CA MET A 90 2.99 11.54 4.49
C MET A 90 3.24 10.03 4.40
N GLY A 91 4.51 9.62 4.23
CA GLY A 91 4.88 8.19 4.16
C GLY A 91 4.50 7.42 5.43
N ILE A 92 4.66 8.02 6.61
CA ILE A 92 4.27 7.43 7.89
C ILE A 92 2.74 7.28 7.97
N ILE A 93 1.99 8.35 7.68
CA ILE A 93 0.52 8.33 7.69
C ILE A 93 -0.02 7.24 6.74
N MET A 94 0.51 7.19 5.52
CA MET A 94 0.13 6.16 4.54
C MET A 94 0.45 4.75 5.02
N SER A 95 1.58 4.55 5.70
CA SER A 95 1.96 3.26 6.27
C SER A 95 1.01 2.82 7.38
N LEU A 96 0.62 3.75 8.26
CA LEU A 96 -0.36 3.50 9.32
C LEU A 96 -1.73 3.11 8.75
N ILE A 97 -2.19 3.82 7.73
CA ILE A 97 -3.45 3.51 7.03
C ILE A 97 -3.37 2.11 6.41
N PHE A 98 -2.28 1.78 5.72
CA PHE A 98 -2.08 0.45 5.15
C PHE A 98 -2.11 -0.65 6.22
N MET A 99 -1.40 -0.47 7.34
CA MET A 99 -1.44 -1.44 8.44
C MET A 99 -2.87 -1.63 8.96
N HIS A 100 -3.63 -0.55 9.13
CA HIS A 100 -5.02 -0.64 9.56
C HIS A 100 -5.90 -1.43 8.56
N LEU A 101 -5.76 -1.15 7.26
CA LEU A 101 -6.47 -1.86 6.19
C LEU A 101 -6.08 -3.34 6.08
N PHE A 102 -4.81 -3.67 6.29
CA PHE A 102 -4.30 -5.04 6.23
C PHE A 102 -4.79 -5.91 7.40
N PHE A 103 -4.81 -5.36 8.62
CA PHE A 103 -5.16 -6.15 9.79
C PHE A 103 -6.66 -6.33 10.01
N GLY A 104 -7.49 -5.38 9.57
CA GLY A 104 -8.94 -5.45 9.75
C GLY A 104 -9.68 -5.96 8.50
N PRO A 105 -10.03 -5.05 7.56
CA PRO A 105 -10.94 -5.36 6.45
C PRO A 105 -10.49 -6.52 5.56
N SER A 106 -9.21 -6.60 5.19
CA SER A 106 -8.79 -7.61 4.20
C SER A 106 -8.84 -9.04 4.73
N ARG A 107 -8.52 -9.25 6.01
CA ARG A 107 -8.63 -10.57 6.63
C ARG A 107 -10.09 -11.01 6.72
N ARG A 108 -10.97 -10.09 7.11
CA ARG A 108 -12.41 -10.33 7.19
C ARG A 108 -13.02 -10.61 5.81
N LEU A 109 -12.59 -9.86 4.79
CA LEU A 109 -12.98 -10.09 3.40
C LEU A 109 -12.59 -11.50 2.95
N THR A 110 -11.33 -11.90 3.14
CA THR A 110 -10.87 -13.24 2.73
C THR A 110 -11.61 -14.35 3.45
N GLN A 111 -11.89 -14.20 4.76
CA GLN A 111 -12.68 -15.18 5.51
C GLN A 111 -14.13 -15.27 5.01
N ALA A 112 -14.80 -14.13 4.84
CA ALA A 112 -16.17 -14.09 4.36
C ALA A 112 -16.32 -14.66 2.93
N VAL A 113 -15.32 -14.46 2.06
CA VAL A 113 -15.28 -15.08 0.72
C VAL A 113 -15.14 -16.60 0.81
N ILE A 114 -14.28 -17.13 1.70
CA ILE A 114 -14.13 -18.58 1.90
C ILE A 114 -15.43 -19.20 2.41
N GLU A 115 -16.12 -18.51 3.32
CA GLU A 115 -17.40 -18.93 3.90
C GLU A 115 -18.61 -18.71 2.96
N HIS A 116 -18.39 -18.17 1.75
CA HIS A 116 -19.45 -17.79 0.81
C HIS A 116 -20.49 -16.81 1.40
N ASN A 117 -20.09 -16.04 2.41
CA ASN A 117 -20.91 -15.01 3.04
C ASN A 117 -20.73 -13.67 2.32
N TRP A 118 -21.45 -13.51 1.21
CA TRP A 118 -21.29 -12.39 0.28
C TRP A 118 -21.74 -11.03 0.85
N GLU A 119 -22.65 -11.02 1.81
CA GLU A 119 -23.16 -9.81 2.47
C GLU A 119 -22.05 -9.20 3.36
N VAL A 120 -21.47 -10.00 4.26
CA VAL A 120 -20.34 -9.58 5.11
C VAL A 120 -19.10 -9.27 4.27
N ALA A 121 -18.84 -10.02 3.20
CA ALA A 121 -17.74 -9.73 2.29
C ALA A 121 -17.93 -8.36 1.61
N GLY A 122 -19.15 -8.00 1.21
CA GLY A 122 -19.50 -6.70 0.64
C GLY A 122 -19.20 -5.53 1.58
N GLU A 123 -19.57 -5.65 2.85
CA GLU A 123 -19.32 -4.62 3.88
C GLU A 123 -17.83 -4.39 4.13
N ASN A 124 -17.01 -5.44 4.07
CA ASN A 124 -15.56 -5.34 4.30
C ASN A 124 -14.76 -4.87 3.07
N LEU A 125 -15.39 -4.73 1.90
CA LEU A 125 -14.78 -4.14 0.69
C LEU A 125 -15.15 -2.66 0.47
N ALA A 126 -16.22 -2.17 1.11
CA ALA A 126 -16.76 -0.81 0.93
C ALA A 126 -15.79 0.27 1.41
#